data_AF-A0A7Y4R078-F1
#
_entry.id   AF-A0A7Y4R078-F1
#
_cell.length_a   1.000
_cell.length_b   1.000
_cell.length_c   1.000
_cell.angle_alpha   90.00
_cell.angle_beta   90.00
_cell.angle_gamma   90.00
#
_symmetry.space_group_name_H-M   'P 1'
#
loop_
_entity.id
_entity.type
_entity.pdbx_description
1 polymer ?
#
loop_
_entity_poly.entity_id
_entity_poly.type
_entity_poly.pdbx_seq_one_letter_code
_entity_poly.pdbx_strand_id
1 'polypeptide(L)'
;MVIHSNFPDFVLFLYVHMAFADESMHGSEEEVILTKMTKLFPGETDLKAKFEEAAAAYKKLDRQTVMTIIKETFKHFDQVKFAQKYKIYTDMYDIVNADGKIEESEKHALENLKAIIDLNAESKKA
;
A
#
# COMPACT_ATOMS: atom_id res chain seq x y z
N MET A 1 -16.53 2.87 -0.32
CA MET A 1 -16.12 4.26 -0.08
C MET A 1 -14.68 4.45 -0.57
N VAL A 2 -14.45 5.37 -1.50
CA VAL A 2 -13.09 5.77 -1.92
C VAL A 2 -12.64 6.89 -1.01
N ILE A 3 -11.57 6.68 -0.25
CA ILE A 3 -11.07 7.65 0.75
C ILE A 3 -9.94 8.51 0.17
N HIS A 4 -9.23 7.99 -0.83
CA HIS A 4 -8.03 8.65 -1.39
C HIS A 4 -8.38 9.52 -2.58
N SER A 5 -8.10 10.82 -2.47
CA SER A 5 -8.35 11.81 -3.53
C SER A 5 -7.25 11.85 -4.58
N ASN A 6 -6.06 11.35 -4.26
CA ASN A 6 -4.94 11.25 -5.19
C ASN A 6 -4.28 9.86 -5.10
N PHE A 7 -3.57 9.49 -6.17
CA PHE A 7 -2.95 8.17 -6.26
C PHE A 7 -1.74 8.00 -5.31
N PRO A 8 -0.85 9.00 -5.12
CA PRO A 8 0.24 8.89 -4.15
C PRO A 8 -0.21 8.59 -2.72
N ASP A 9 -1.29 9.23 -2.24
CA ASP A 9 -1.87 8.96 -0.92
C ASP A 9 -2.42 7.54 -0.82
N PHE A 10 -2.99 7.03 -1.92
CA PHE A 10 -3.39 5.63 -1.99
C PHE A 10 -2.19 4.67 -1.94
N VAL A 11 -1.08 5.00 -2.60
CA VAL A 11 0.15 4.20 -2.50
C VAL A 11 0.70 4.22 -1.07
N LEU A 12 0.71 5.37 -0.42
CA LEU A 12 1.10 5.50 0.99
C LEU A 12 0.21 4.64 1.91
N PHE A 13 -1.11 4.67 1.67
CA PHE A 13 -2.04 3.82 2.39
C PHE A 13 -1.73 2.32 2.24
N LEU A 14 -1.35 1.89 1.04
CA LEU A 14 -0.94 0.50 0.80
C LEU A 14 0.35 0.14 1.53
N TYR A 15 1.33 1.05 1.57
CA TYR A 15 2.56 0.84 2.32
C TYR A 15 2.30 0.70 3.82
N VAL A 16 1.45 1.57 4.37
CA VAL A 16 1.00 1.47 5.77
C VAL A 16 0.23 0.16 6.01
N HIS A 17 -0.67 -0.24 5.11
CA HIS A 17 -1.40 -1.49 5.25
C HIS A 17 -0.47 -2.70 5.39
N MET A 18 0.64 -2.72 4.63
CA MET A 18 1.62 -3.81 4.70
C MET A 18 2.43 -3.81 5.98
N ALA A 19 2.96 -2.66 6.40
CA ALA A 19 3.72 -2.55 7.64
C ALA A 19 2.87 -2.77 8.91
N PHE A 20 1.55 -2.91 8.77
CA PHE A 20 0.63 -3.29 9.85
C PHE A 20 0.00 -4.68 9.62
N ALA A 21 0.50 -5.47 8.66
CA ALA A 21 -0.05 -6.78 8.34
C ALA A 21 0.14 -7.79 9.48
N ASP A 22 1.22 -7.67 10.24
CA ASP A 22 1.61 -8.49 11.40
C ASP A 22 1.26 -7.84 12.76
N GLU A 23 0.53 -6.72 12.74
CA GLU A 23 0.20 -5.86 13.90
C GLU A 23 1.39 -5.12 14.55
N SER A 24 2.62 -5.27 14.04
CA SER A 24 3.83 -4.71 14.64
C SER A 24 4.80 -4.17 13.59
N MET A 25 4.72 -2.88 13.30
CA MET A 25 5.67 -2.23 12.40
C MET A 25 7.13 -2.35 12.89
N HIS A 26 7.98 -2.91 12.05
CA HIS A 26 9.42 -2.97 12.28
C HIS A 26 10.12 -1.68 11.82
N GLY A 27 11.18 -1.27 12.54
CA GLY A 27 11.93 -0.05 12.19
C GLY A 27 12.57 -0.09 10.80
N SER A 28 12.94 -1.29 10.32
CA SER A 28 13.45 -1.51 8.96
C SER A 28 12.41 -1.24 7.89
N GLU A 29 11.14 -1.58 8.13
CA GLU A 29 10.05 -1.31 7.19
C GLU A 29 9.76 0.19 7.11
N GLU A 30 9.77 0.88 8.27
CA GLU A 30 9.58 2.34 8.34
C GLU A 30 10.64 3.06 7.48
N GLU A 31 11.92 2.68 7.59
CA GLU A 31 13.00 3.27 6.79
C GLU A 31 12.79 3.07 5.27
N VAL A 32 12.37 1.87 4.87
CA VAL A 32 12.08 1.57 3.45
C VAL A 32 10.88 2.38 2.97
N ILE A 33 9.82 2.48 3.77
CA ILE A 33 8.63 3.29 3.45
C ILE A 33 9.02 4.74 3.29
N LEU A 34 9.74 5.34 4.25
CA LEU A 34 10.18 6.73 4.19
C LEU A 34 11.03 6.97 2.93
N THR A 35 11.94 6.05 2.61
CA THR A 35 12.75 6.12 1.38
C THR A 35 11.86 6.11 0.13
N LYS A 36 10.83 5.26 0.06
CA LYS A 36 9.89 5.23 -1.06
C LYS A 36 8.99 6.48 -1.08
N MET A 37 8.64 7.04 0.07
CA MET A 37 7.86 8.28 0.19
C MET A 37 8.59 9.50 -0.38
N THR A 38 9.92 9.58 -0.29
CA THR A 38 10.70 10.66 -0.95
C THR A 38 10.45 10.74 -2.45
N LYS A 39 10.21 9.58 -3.10
CA LYS A 39 9.93 9.48 -4.53
C LYS A 39 8.45 9.75 -4.85
N LEU A 40 7.55 9.39 -3.94
CA LEU A 40 6.10 9.63 -4.08
C LEU A 40 5.75 11.10 -3.85
N PHE A 41 6.44 11.78 -2.92
CA PHE A 41 6.19 13.15 -2.51
C PHE A 41 7.47 13.98 -2.55
N PRO A 42 8.01 14.28 -3.76
CA PRO A 42 9.30 14.96 -3.91
C PRO A 42 9.33 16.42 -3.41
N GLY A 43 8.20 16.99 -3.00
CA GLY A 43 8.09 18.34 -2.43
C GLY A 43 7.62 18.37 -0.98
N GLU A 44 7.42 17.22 -0.34
CA GLU A 44 7.01 17.16 1.06
C GLU A 44 8.23 17.31 1.97
N THR A 45 8.11 18.18 2.98
CA THR A 45 9.24 18.49 3.88
C THR A 45 9.26 17.53 5.07
N ASP A 46 8.09 17.15 5.57
CA ASP A 46 7.92 16.24 6.71
C ASP A 46 7.24 14.92 6.29
N LEU A 47 8.00 14.07 5.59
CA LEU A 47 7.54 12.74 5.19
C LEU A 47 7.14 11.87 6.38
N LYS A 48 7.84 12.02 7.52
CA LYS A 48 7.54 11.27 8.75
C LYS A 48 6.18 11.67 9.34
N ALA A 49 5.89 12.97 9.43
CA ALA A 49 4.59 13.43 9.91
C ALA A 49 3.45 12.93 9.01
N LYS A 50 3.65 12.99 7.68
CA LYS A 50 2.68 12.45 6.71
C LYS A 50 2.46 10.94 6.88
N PHE A 51 3.53 10.19 7.13
CA PHE A 51 3.46 8.76 7.41
C PHE A 51 2.68 8.49 8.70
N GLU A 52 2.98 9.19 9.78
CA GLU A 52 2.29 9.05 11.07
C GLU A 52 0.81 9.40 10.96
N GLU A 53 0.45 10.43 10.21
CA GLU A 53 -0.94 10.78 9.91
C GLU A 53 -1.66 9.67 9.14
N ALA A 54 -1.02 9.12 8.10
CA ALA A 54 -1.56 8.00 7.33
C ALA A 54 -1.71 6.74 8.19
N ALA A 55 -0.73 6.44 9.03
CA ALA A 55 -0.78 5.32 9.98
C ALA A 55 -1.89 5.50 11.03
N ALA A 56 -2.05 6.71 11.56
CA ALA A 56 -3.12 7.04 12.50
C ALA A 56 -4.51 6.96 11.84
N ALA A 57 -4.64 7.39 10.58
CA ALA A 57 -5.88 7.25 9.81
C ALA A 57 -6.19 5.77 9.54
N TYR A 58 -5.18 4.98 9.15
CA TYR A 58 -5.31 3.55 8.93
C TYR A 58 -5.76 2.80 10.18
N LYS A 59 -5.17 3.09 11.35
CA LYS A 59 -5.55 2.48 12.64
C LYS A 59 -6.99 2.76 13.06
N LYS A 60 -7.60 3.85 12.56
CA LYS A 60 -9.01 4.19 12.81
C LYS A 60 -9.99 3.46 11.90
N LEU A 61 -9.50 2.84 10.82
CA LEU A 61 -10.34 2.09 9.90
C LEU A 61 -10.63 0.69 10.46
N ASP A 62 -11.83 0.19 10.13
CA ASP A 62 -12.17 -1.19 10.38
C ASP A 62 -11.40 -2.08 9.41
N ARG A 63 -10.62 -3.03 9.94
CA ARG A 63 -9.81 -3.99 9.16
C ARG A 63 -10.65 -4.77 8.15
N GLN A 64 -11.93 -5.03 8.45
CA GLN A 64 -12.83 -5.72 7.52
C GLN A 64 -13.13 -4.89 6.27
N THR A 65 -13.01 -3.57 6.37
CA THR A 65 -13.30 -2.63 5.26
C THR A 65 -12.06 -2.29 4.43
N VAL A 66 -10.85 -2.50 4.97
CA VAL A 66 -9.57 -2.15 4.31
C VAL A 66 -9.45 -2.80 2.93
N MET A 67 -9.70 -4.10 2.82
CA MET A 67 -9.61 -4.81 1.55
C MET A 67 -10.62 -4.29 0.52
N THR A 68 -11.82 -3.91 0.98
CA THR A 68 -12.85 -3.30 0.14
C THR A 68 -12.40 -1.92 -0.34
N ILE A 69 -11.84 -1.09 0.54
CA ILE A 69 -11.30 0.24 0.20
C ILE A 69 -10.18 0.11 -0.84
N ILE A 70 -9.25 -0.85 -0.67
CA ILE A 70 -8.16 -1.09 -1.62
C ILE A 70 -8.73 -1.43 -3.00
N LYS A 71 -9.67 -2.39 -3.06
CA LYS A 71 -10.29 -2.83 -4.32
C LYS A 71 -11.03 -1.70 -5.02
N GLU A 72 -11.85 -0.95 -4.28
CA GLU A 72 -12.60 0.17 -4.84
C GLU A 72 -11.70 1.33 -5.27
N THR A 73 -10.62 1.61 -4.52
CA THR A 73 -9.67 2.67 -4.87
C THR A 73 -8.88 2.31 -6.13
N PHE A 74 -8.46 1.05 -6.30
CA PHE A 74 -7.85 0.59 -7.56
C PHE A 74 -8.80 0.68 -8.77
N LYS A 75 -10.11 0.51 -8.54
CA LYS A 75 -11.14 0.69 -9.56
C LYS A 75 -11.39 2.18 -9.85
N HIS A 76 -11.31 3.04 -8.84
CA HIS A 76 -11.39 4.49 -9.02
C HIS A 76 -10.22 5.04 -9.83
N PHE A 77 -9.01 4.50 -9.61
CA PHE A 77 -7.82 4.79 -10.40
C PHE A 77 -7.65 3.78 -11.55
N ASP A 78 -8.69 3.53 -12.33
CA ASP A 78 -8.64 2.57 -13.44
C ASP A 78 -7.69 3.02 -14.55
N GLN A 79 -7.44 4.31 -14.72
CA GLN A 79 -6.48 4.88 -15.67
C GLN A 79 -5.02 4.48 -15.38
N VAL A 80 -4.73 4.02 -14.15
CA VAL A 80 -3.39 3.59 -13.75
C VAL A 80 -3.03 2.31 -14.51
N LYS A 81 -1.87 2.33 -15.17
CA LYS A 81 -1.40 1.21 -15.98
C LYS A 81 -1.05 0.02 -15.10
N PHE A 82 -1.21 -1.19 -15.63
CA PHE A 82 -0.82 -2.42 -14.94
C PHE A 82 0.61 -2.37 -14.42
N ALA A 83 1.56 -1.88 -15.22
CA ALA A 83 2.97 -1.73 -14.81
C ALA A 83 3.15 -0.86 -13.55
N GLN A 84 2.32 0.17 -13.37
CA GLN A 84 2.36 1.00 -12.16
C GLN A 84 1.76 0.26 -10.96
N LYS A 85 0.65 -0.48 -11.16
CA LYS A 85 0.06 -1.32 -10.11
C LYS A 85 1.02 -2.42 -9.66
N TYR A 86 1.69 -3.08 -10.61
CA TYR A 86 2.69 -4.11 -10.34
C TYR A 86 3.94 -3.56 -9.66
N LYS A 87 4.35 -2.32 -10.00
CA LYS A 87 5.41 -1.63 -9.27
C LYS A 87 5.06 -1.44 -7.79
N ILE A 88 3.82 -1.10 -7.48
CA ILE A 88 3.36 -0.98 -6.09
C ILE A 88 3.44 -2.33 -5.37
N TYR A 89 3.07 -3.41 -6.04
CA TYR A 89 3.24 -4.77 -5.50
C TYR A 89 4.72 -5.07 -5.19
N THR A 90 5.64 -4.78 -6.11
CA THR A 90 7.08 -4.96 -5.84
C THR A 90 7.57 -4.06 -4.71
N ASP A 91 7.06 -2.82 -4.64
CA ASP A 91 7.42 -1.91 -3.56
C ASP A 91 6.95 -2.43 -2.19
N MET A 92 5.77 -3.03 -2.12
CA MET A 92 5.22 -3.64 -0.90
C MET A 92 6.00 -4.88 -0.49
N TYR A 93 6.45 -5.68 -1.46
CA TYR A 93 7.35 -6.81 -1.20
C TYR A 93 8.68 -6.34 -0.61
N ASP A 94 9.29 -5.30 -1.16
CA ASP A 94 10.54 -4.74 -0.63
C ASP A 94 10.39 -4.22 0.81
N ILE A 95 9.21 -3.68 1.15
CA ILE A 95 8.93 -3.16 2.50
C ILE A 95 8.93 -4.29 3.51
N VAL A 96 8.10 -5.31 3.32
CA VAL A 96 8.00 -6.41 4.30
C VAL A 96 9.27 -7.27 4.34
N ASN A 97 9.97 -7.41 3.20
CA ASN A 97 11.23 -8.12 3.14
C ASN A 97 12.45 -7.28 3.61
N ALA A 98 12.23 -6.11 4.21
CA ALA A 98 13.32 -5.20 4.61
C ALA A 98 14.28 -5.83 5.63
N ASP A 99 13.77 -6.70 6.51
CA ASP A 99 14.56 -7.42 7.50
C ASP A 99 15.10 -8.78 6.99
N GLY A 100 14.77 -9.13 5.74
CA GLY A 100 15.12 -10.39 5.08
C GLY A 100 14.24 -11.59 5.45
N LYS A 101 13.13 -11.36 6.14
CA LYS A 101 12.11 -12.37 6.45
C LYS A 101 10.75 -11.87 5.97
N ILE A 102 9.87 -12.82 5.66
CA ILE A 102 8.48 -12.49 5.33
C ILE A 102 7.61 -13.44 6.14
N GLU A 103 6.77 -12.88 7.00
CA GLU A 103 5.82 -13.62 7.81
C GLU A 103 4.62 -14.10 6.99
N GLU A 104 3.87 -15.07 7.54
CA GLU A 104 2.70 -15.64 6.88
C GLU A 104 1.59 -14.60 6.66
N SER A 105 1.41 -13.68 7.63
CA SER A 105 0.49 -12.55 7.57
C SER A 105 0.80 -11.60 6.41
N GLU A 106 2.07 -11.23 6.26
CA GLU A 106 2.57 -10.36 5.19
C GLU A 106 2.45 -11.03 3.82
N LYS A 107 2.81 -12.31 3.75
CA LYS A 107 2.64 -13.11 2.53
C LYS A 107 1.17 -13.14 2.10
N HIS A 108 0.26 -13.36 3.04
CA HIS A 108 -1.18 -13.34 2.75
C HIS A 108 -1.66 -11.96 2.29
N ALA A 109 -1.18 -10.87 2.89
CA ALA A 109 -1.48 -9.51 2.44
C ALA A 109 -0.98 -9.24 1.01
N LEU A 110 0.25 -9.67 0.67
CA LEU A 110 0.80 -9.59 -0.68
C LEU A 110 0.00 -10.40 -1.71
N GLU A 111 -0.40 -11.62 -1.36
CA GLU A 111 -1.22 -12.48 -2.23
C GLU A 111 -2.58 -11.84 -2.53
N ASN A 112 -3.22 -11.28 -1.50
CA ASN A 112 -4.50 -10.57 -1.66
C ASN A 112 -4.37 -9.34 -2.56
N LEU A 113 -3.30 -8.56 -2.42
CA LEU A 113 -3.03 -7.43 -3.29
C LEU A 113 -2.83 -7.88 -4.74
N LYS A 114 -2.01 -8.92 -4.95
CA LYS A 114 -1.74 -9.47 -6.27
C LYS A 114 -3.05 -9.90 -6.95
N ALA A 115 -3.92 -10.61 -6.22
CA ALA A 115 -5.22 -11.00 -6.73
C ALA A 115 -6.07 -9.79 -7.16
N ILE A 116 -6.07 -8.70 -6.40
CA ILE A 116 -6.78 -7.46 -6.77
C ILE A 116 -6.21 -6.82 -8.04
N ILE A 117 -4.89 -6.79 -8.17
CA ILE A 117 -4.21 -6.23 -9.35
C ILE A 117 -4.52 -7.07 -10.59
N ASP A 118 -4.46 -8.40 -10.47
CA ASP A 118 -4.70 -9.35 -11.55
C ASP A 118 -6.17 -9.30 -12.01
N LEU A 119 -7.14 -9.29 -11.08
CA LEU A 119 -8.57 -9.15 -11.40
C LEU A 119 -8.88 -7.87 -12.18
N ASN A 120 -8.20 -6.77 -11.85
CA ASN A 120 -8.33 -5.51 -12.58
C ASN A 120 -7.68 -5.56 -13.98
N ALA A 121 -6.68 -6.42 -14.19
CA ALA A 121 -6.07 -6.63 -15.49
C ALA A 121 -6.96 -7.46 -16.41
N GLU A 122 -7.61 -8.49 -15.87
CA GLU A 122 -8.56 -9.35 -16.60
C GLU A 122 -9.85 -8.61 -16.96
N SER A 123 -10.37 -7.78 -16.06
CA SER A 123 -11.59 -6.99 -16.30
C SER A 123 -11.45 -5.94 -17.42
N LYS A 124 -10.23 -5.59 -17.84
CA LYS A 124 -9.98 -4.72 -19.00
C LYS A 124 -9.86 -5.47 -20.33
N LYS A 125 -9.81 -6.80 -20.30
CA LYS A 125 -9.72 -7.66 -21.50
C LYS A 125 -11.07 -8.24 -21.94
N ALA A 126 -12.13 -8.06 -21.15
CA ALA A 126 -13.49 -8.49 -21.44
C ALA A 126 -14.33 -7.32 -21.96
#